data_AF-A0A2X2UYK1-F1
#
_entry.id   AF-A0A2X2UYK1-F1
#
_cell.length_a   1.000
_cell.length_b   1.000
_cell.length_c   1.000
_cell.angle_alpha   90.00
_cell.angle_beta   90.00
_cell.angle_gamma   90.00
#
_symmetry.space_group_name_H-M   'P 1'
#
loop_
_entity.id
_entity.type
_entity.pdbx_description
1 polymer ?
#
loop_
_entity_poly.entity_id
_entity_poly.type
_entity_poly.pdbx_seq_one_letter_code
_entity_poly.pdbx_strand_id
1 'polypeptide(L)' 'MAEGEYAFSTAAPEEMTVVSGALNVLLPGETEWKVYAAGEVFNVPGQSEFHLQVAEPTSYLCRYL' A
#
# COMPACT_ATOMS: atom_id res chain seq x y z
N MET A 1 6.84 -2.57 -8.08
CA MET A 1 6.00 -3.76 -7.93
C MET A 1 5.47 -4.15 -9.29
N ALA A 2 5.52 -5.44 -9.60
CA ALA A 2 4.88 -5.98 -10.80
C ALA A 2 3.37 -6.14 -10.57
N GLU A 3 2.64 -6.41 -11.65
CA GLU A 3 1.21 -6.74 -11.58
C GLU A 3 0.98 -8.00 -10.74
N GLY A 4 -0.08 -7.97 -9.92
CA GLY A 4 -0.43 -9.09 -9.04
C GLY A 4 -1.08 -8.66 -7.74
N GLU A 5 -1.34 -9.65 -6.90
CA GLU A 5 -1.90 -9.46 -5.55
C GLU A 5 -0.86 -9.83 -4.49
N TYR A 6 -0.80 -9.03 -3.43
CA TYR A 6 0.21 -9.15 -2.40
C TYR A 6 -0.39 -8.90 -1.01
N ALA A 7 0.14 -9.59 0.00
CA ALA A 7 -0.12 -9.33 1.40
C ALA A 7 1.20 -8.93 2.08
N PHE A 8 1.17 -7.85 2.85
CA PHE A 8 2.33 -7.32 3.56
C PHE A 8 2.00 -7.16 5.04
N SER A 9 2.97 -7.51 5.89
CA SER A 9 2.90 -7.28 7.34
C SER A 9 3.91 -6.22 7.76
N THR A 10 3.54 -5.43 8.77
CA THR A 10 4.36 -4.35 9.31
C THR A 10 4.80 -4.67 10.74
N ALA A 11 6.04 -4.33 11.07
CA ALA A 11 6.53 -4.39 12.47
C ALA A 11 6.41 -3.04 13.17
N ALA A 12 6.78 -1.97 12.47
CA ALA A 12 6.61 -0.58 12.88
C ALA A 12 5.59 0.12 11.95
N PRO A 13 5.01 1.26 12.34
CA PRO A 13 4.13 2.00 11.44
C PRO A 13 4.89 2.50 10.20
N GLU A 14 4.20 2.50 9.06
CA GLU A 14 4.77 2.84 7.77
C GLU A 14 3.91 3.92 7.08
N GLU A 15 4.58 4.87 6.42
CA GLU A 15 4.00 5.80 5.46
C GLU A 15 4.39 5.35 4.05
N MET A 16 3.38 5.13 3.21
CA MET A 16 3.52 4.63 1.85
C MET A 16 3.13 5.74 0.88
N THR A 17 4.07 6.19 0.05
CA THR A 17 3.82 7.14 -1.04
C THR A 17 3.86 6.41 -2.38
N VAL A 18 2.82 6.51 -3.20
CA VAL A 18 2.84 6.00 -4.57
C VAL A 18 3.64 6.97 -5.44
N VAL A 19 4.73 6.50 -6.04
CA VAL A 19 5.63 7.34 -6.87
C VAL A 19 5.17 7.36 -8.32
N SER A 20 4.72 6.22 -8.85
CA SER A 20 4.21 6.07 -10.22
C SER A 20 3.26 4.88 -10.31
N GLY A 21 2.26 4.92 -11.19
CA GLY A 21 1.23 3.88 -11.29
C GLY A 21 0.13 4.06 -10.24
N ALA A 22 -0.46 2.96 -9.80
CA ALA A 22 -1.51 2.96 -8.78
C ALA A 22 -1.52 1.67 -7.95
N LEU A 23 -1.85 1.80 -6.67
CA LEU A 23 -2.08 0.68 -5.76
C LEU A 23 -3.55 0.66 -5.35
N ASN A 24 -4.23 -0.48 -5.53
CA ASN A 24 -5.51 -0.72 -4.88
C ASN A 24 -5.24 -1.40 -3.53
N VAL A 25 -5.60 -0.75 -2.43
CA VAL A 25 -5.16 -1.10 -1.08
C VAL A 25 -6.35 -1.46 -0.21
N LEU A 26 -6.23 -2.54 0.56
CA LEU A 26 -7.13 -2.87 1.66
C LEU A 26 -6.36 -2.75 2.98
N LEU A 27 -6.69 -1.72 3.75
CA LEU A 27 -6.03 -1.42 5.02
C LEU A 27 -6.54 -2.33 6.15
N PRO A 28 -5.76 -2.49 7.24
CA PRO A 28 -6.16 -3.34 8.36
C PRO A 28 -7.50 -2.88 8.96
N GLY A 29 -8.45 -3.80 9.04
CA GLY A 29 -9.79 -3.53 9.60
C GLY A 29 -10.77 -2.84 8.65
N GLU A 30 -10.34 -2.48 7.44
CA GLU A 30 -11.25 -2.00 6.39
C GLU A 30 -11.83 -3.18 5.60
N THR A 31 -13.01 -2.98 5.01
CA THR A 31 -13.67 -3.95 4.12
C THR A 31 -13.70 -3.50 2.67
N GLU A 32 -13.38 -2.23 2.42
CA GLU A 32 -13.42 -1.61 1.10
C GLU A 32 -12.01 -1.38 0.59
N TRP A 33 -11.83 -1.69 -0.70
CA TRP A 33 -10.58 -1.41 -1.39
C TRP A 33 -10.55 0.06 -1.80
N LYS A 34 -9.38 0.69 -1.65
CA LYS A 34 -9.14 2.07 -2.03
C LYS A 34 -7.95 2.20 -2.95
N VAL A 35 -8.15 2.86 -4.08
CA VAL A 35 -7.08 3.17 -5.03
C VAL A 35 -6.31 4.39 -4.57
N TYR A 36 -4.98 4.27 -4.58
CA TYR A 36 -4.03 5.35 -4.39
C TYR A 36 -3.18 5.48 -5.66
N ALA A 37 -3.27 6.62 -6.33
CA ALA A 37 -2.53 6.95 -7.54
C ALA A 37 -1.21 7.68 -7.24
N ALA A 38 -0.40 7.89 -8.27
CA ALA A 38 0.88 8.60 -8.15
C ALA A 38 0.74 9.96 -7.42
N GLY A 39 1.58 10.17 -6.41
CA GLY A 39 1.59 11.34 -5.52
C GLY A 39 0.75 11.16 -4.26
N GLU A 40 -0.13 10.16 -4.19
CA GLU A 40 -0.96 9.91 -3.01
C GLU A 40 -0.22 9.09 -1.96
N VAL A 41 -0.66 9.27 -0.71
CA VAL A 41 -0.03 8.71 0.48
C VAL A 41 -1.06 7.97 1.31
N PHE A 42 -0.67 6.84 1.90
CA PHE A 42 -1.43 6.15 2.94
C PHE A 42 -0.52 5.66 4.05
N ASN A 43 -1.08 5.57 5.26
CA ASN A 43 -0.36 5.08 6.43
C ASN A 43 -0.86 3.69 6.82
N VAL A 44 0.07 2.84 7.23
CA VAL A 44 -0.22 1.51 7.74
C VAL A 44 0.26 1.46 9.20
N PRO A 45 -0.60 1.10 10.16
CA PRO A 45 -0.17 0.95 11.55
C PRO A 45 0.86 -0.18 11.67
N GLY A 46 1.74 -0.11 12.68
CA GLY A 46 2.65 -1.22 12.97
C GLY A 46 1.90 -2.44 13.51
N GLN A 47 2.55 -3.61 13.46
CA GLN A 47 1.98 -4.88 13.94
C GLN A 47 0.65 -5.21 13.25
N SER A 48 0.55 -4.90 11.95
CA SER A 48 -0.67 -5.10 11.17
C SER A 48 -0.36 -5.74 9.81
N GLU A 49 -1.41 -6.02 9.05
CA GLU A 49 -1.32 -6.57 7.70
C GLU A 49 -2.24 -5.79 6.76
N PHE A 50 -1.78 -5.52 5.54
CA PHE A 50 -2.54 -4.87 4.49
C PHE A 50 -2.36 -5.61 3.15
N HIS A 51 -3.36 -5.48 2.28
CA HIS A 51 -3.36 -6.14 0.98
C HIS A 51 -3.24 -5.13 -0.15
N LEU A 52 -2.53 -5.50 -1.20
CA LEU A 52 -2.35 -4.71 -2.40
C LEU A 52 -2.80 -5.51 -3.63
N GLN A 53 -3.55 -4.87 -4.52
CA GLN A 53 -3.75 -5.30 -5.90
C GLN A 53 -3.07 -4.28 -6.82
N VAL A 54 -2.23 -4.79 -7.71
CA VAL A 54 -1.42 -3.99 -8.64
C VAL A 54 -1.85 -4.33 -10.06
N ALA A 55 -2.50 -3.37 -10.73
CA ALA A 55 -3.01 -3.55 -12.10
C ALA A 55 -2.02 -3.11 -13.20
N GLU A 56 -0.98 -2.36 -12.83
CA GLU A 56 0.10 -1.92 -13.71
C GLU A 56 1.43 -1.79 -12.94
N PRO A 57 2.61 -1.84 -13.60
CA PRO A 57 3.89 -1.66 -12.94
C PRO A 57 3.94 -0.37 -12.10
N THR A 58 4.05 -0.53 -10.78
CA THR A 58 3.87 0.56 -9.82
C THR A 58 5.09 0.73 -8.92
N SER A 59 5.56 1.97 -8.75
CA SER A 59 6.68 2.29 -7.85
C SER A 59 6.14 3.00 -6.61
N TYR A 60 6.70 2.71 -5.44
CA TYR A 60 6.33 3.34 -4.18
C TYR A 60 7.57 3.65 -3.34
N LEU A 61 7.41 4.56 -2.39
CA LEU A 61 8.37 4.88 -1.34
C LEU A 61 7.76 4.55 0.01
N CYS A 62 8.42 3.67 0.77
CA CYS A 62 8.05 3.35 2.15
C CYS A 62 8.98 4.11 3.11
N ARG A 63 8.41 4.70 4.16
CA ARG A 63 9.12 5.31 5.28
C ARG A 63 8.60 4.73 6.58
N TYR A 64 9.49 4.36 7.49
CA TYR A 64 9.10 4.06 8.87
C TYR A 64 8.79 5.35 9.62
N LEU A 65 7.76 5.30 10.47
CA LEU A 65 7.32 6.38 11.36
C LEU A 65 7.73 6.13 12.82
#